data_AF-A0A2V5HGF9-F1
#
_entry.id   AF-A0A2V5HGF9-F1
#
_cell.length_a   1.000
_cell.length_b   1.000
_cell.length_c   1.000
_cell.angle_alpha   90.00
_cell.angle_beta   90.00
_cell.angle_gamma   90.00
#
_symmetry.space_group_name_H-M   'P 1'
#
loop_
_entity.id
_entity.type
_entity.pdbx_description
1 polymer ?
#
loop_
_entity_poly.entity_id
_entity_poly.type
_entity_poly.pdbx_seq_one_letter_code
_entity_poly.pdbx_strand_id
1 'polypeptide(L)'
;MDPFSAEGELINIHNAFHQGQYHAVLDFDTSALSPENQLPARVLQLRAQIALGQAAAVLADLAGADEGNPDLAAVKALAQHAAGDGAAAATLAQDLAENFPDHASVQVLAGTVLQAQGRSEEALALLAKHQGNLEAVALIVQIHLHQNRSDLALKEVQAAKRWAQDSLLVNLAESWVGLRVGGEKYQAAFYVYEELASAPSTAAPLSIVGQAVAELHLGRLPEAEAALSAALEKYPDEAEVIANAIVLNVLAGKSAEELELRLQQTHPSHPLLSEIQEKSELFDAAAAKYAPRVAA
;
A
#
# COMPACT_ATOMS: atom_id res chain seq x y z
N MET A 1 5.62 14.97 -20.54
CA MET A 1 6.86 14.53 -19.86
C MET A 1 6.48 13.36 -18.97
N ASP A 2 7.30 12.32 -18.85
CA ASP A 2 7.05 11.23 -17.91
C ASP A 2 7.16 11.78 -16.48
N PRO A 3 6.08 11.78 -15.67
CA PRO A 3 6.11 12.32 -14.31
C PRO A 3 7.07 11.55 -13.39
N PHE A 4 7.50 10.35 -13.78
CA PHE A 4 8.47 9.53 -13.07
C PHE A 4 9.90 9.63 -13.60
N SER A 5 10.15 10.51 -14.59
CA SER A 5 11.51 10.78 -15.08
C SER A 5 12.41 11.36 -13.98
N ALA A 6 13.69 10.96 -14.00
CA ALA A 6 14.72 11.40 -13.05
C ALA A 6 14.95 12.94 -13.03
N GLU A 7 14.44 13.65 -14.03
CA GLU A 7 14.64 15.09 -14.25
C GLU A 7 13.33 15.91 -14.13
N GLY A 8 12.21 15.28 -13.73
CA GLY A 8 10.90 15.92 -13.67
C GLY A 8 10.70 16.78 -12.41
N GLU A 9 9.98 17.91 -12.54
CA GLU A 9 9.66 18.81 -11.41
C GLU A 9 8.90 18.10 -10.26
N LEU A 10 8.22 16.99 -10.56
CA LEU A 10 7.41 16.23 -9.61
C LEU A 10 8.17 15.08 -8.91
N ILE A 11 9.44 14.83 -9.24
CA ILE A 11 10.17 13.66 -8.74
C ILE A 11 10.20 13.59 -7.21
N ASN A 12 10.43 14.73 -6.54
CA ASN A 12 10.56 14.78 -5.10
C ASN A 12 9.22 14.51 -4.40
N ILE A 13 8.13 15.10 -4.89
CA ILE A 13 6.78 14.88 -4.32
C ILE A 13 6.29 13.46 -4.60
N HIS A 14 6.60 12.88 -5.77
CA HIS A 14 6.32 11.46 -6.06
C HIS A 14 7.10 10.53 -5.14
N ASN A 15 8.41 10.74 -4.98
CA ASN A 15 9.25 9.92 -4.11
C ASN A 15 8.78 10.01 -2.66
N ALA A 16 8.47 11.20 -2.16
CA ALA A 16 7.90 11.37 -0.82
C ALA A 16 6.59 10.60 -0.66
N PHE A 17 5.69 10.68 -1.65
CA PHE A 17 4.42 9.94 -1.62
C PHE A 17 4.64 8.41 -1.56
N HIS A 18 5.48 7.86 -2.44
CA HIS A 18 5.74 6.42 -2.50
C HIS A 18 6.57 5.86 -1.33
N GLN A 19 7.29 6.73 -0.62
CA GLN A 19 7.94 6.38 0.64
C GLN A 19 6.98 6.47 1.85
N GLY A 20 5.73 6.90 1.66
CA GLY A 20 4.79 7.11 2.75
C GLY A 20 5.04 8.38 3.58
N GLN A 21 5.84 9.32 3.07
CA GLN A 21 6.12 10.61 3.71
C GLN A 21 4.99 11.62 3.45
N TYR A 22 3.75 11.25 3.79
CA TYR A 22 2.56 12.00 3.40
C TYR A 22 2.54 13.44 3.90
N HIS A 23 3.04 13.71 5.11
CA HIS A 23 3.17 15.09 5.59
C HIS A 23 4.11 15.93 4.73
N ALA A 24 5.24 15.37 4.28
CA ALA A 24 6.15 16.07 3.36
C ALA A 24 5.52 16.35 2.00
N VAL A 25 4.61 15.48 1.53
CA VAL A 25 3.81 15.72 0.32
C VAL A 25 2.87 16.90 0.51
N LEU A 26 2.23 17.02 1.68
CA LEU A 26 1.33 18.14 1.99
C LEU A 26 2.08 19.48 2.13
N ASP A 27 3.28 19.44 2.71
CA ASP A 27 4.12 20.62 2.93
C ASP A 27 4.89 21.05 1.67
N PHE A 28 4.83 20.26 0.59
CA PHE A 28 5.55 20.54 -0.65
C PHE A 28 5.05 21.82 -1.32
N ASP A 29 5.95 22.77 -1.58
CA ASP A 29 5.63 24.01 -2.29
C ASP A 29 5.42 23.77 -3.78
N THR A 30 4.17 23.90 -4.23
CA THR A 30 3.79 23.74 -5.63
C THR A 30 3.85 25.05 -6.43
N SER A 31 4.10 26.20 -5.79
CA SER A 31 4.00 27.51 -6.45
C SER A 31 5.01 27.70 -7.59
N ALA A 32 6.16 27.05 -7.51
CA ALA A 32 7.21 27.08 -8.51
C ALA A 32 7.02 26.08 -9.66
N LEU A 33 6.02 25.19 -9.57
CA LEU A 33 5.77 24.17 -10.60
C LEU A 33 5.17 24.79 -11.86
N SER A 34 5.53 24.24 -13.01
CA SER A 34 4.94 24.56 -14.30
C SER A 34 3.41 24.32 -14.28
N PRO A 35 2.60 25.08 -15.05
CA PRO A 35 1.14 24.96 -15.00
C PRO A 35 0.60 23.53 -15.23
N GLU A 36 1.26 22.76 -16.09
CA GLU A 36 0.95 21.36 -16.36
C GLU A 36 1.19 20.41 -15.18
N ASN A 37 2.05 20.78 -14.24
CA ASN A 37 2.40 19.99 -13.06
C ASN A 37 1.61 20.39 -11.81
N GLN A 38 0.84 21.48 -11.86
CA GLN A 38 0.00 21.93 -10.74
C GLN A 38 -1.09 20.91 -10.37
N LEU A 39 -1.83 20.40 -11.37
CA LEU A 39 -2.87 19.41 -11.13
C LEU A 39 -2.31 18.05 -10.66
N PRO A 40 -1.27 17.47 -11.30
CA PRO A 40 -0.63 16.26 -10.78
C PRO A 40 -0.12 16.39 -9.34
N ALA A 41 0.50 17.51 -8.98
CA ALA A 41 0.93 17.76 -7.60
C ALA A 41 -0.26 17.84 -6.65
N ARG A 42 -1.36 18.50 -7.06
CA ARG A 42 -2.60 18.54 -6.28
C ARG A 42 -3.20 17.15 -6.07
N VAL A 43 -3.19 16.29 -7.09
CA VAL A 43 -3.65 14.90 -6.98
C VAL A 43 -2.83 14.13 -5.93
N LEU A 44 -1.50 14.29 -5.91
CA LEU A 44 -0.64 13.68 -4.88
C LEU A 44 -0.96 14.20 -3.48
N GLN A 45 -1.16 15.50 -3.31
CA GLN A 45 -1.54 16.09 -2.03
C GLN A 45 -2.88 15.55 -1.52
N LEU A 46 -3.89 15.46 -2.39
CA LEU A 46 -5.20 14.91 -2.00
C LEU A 46 -5.09 13.43 -1.64
N ARG A 47 -4.31 12.64 -2.38
CA ARG A 47 -4.02 11.23 -2.05
C ARG A 47 -3.31 11.10 -0.71
N ALA A 48 -2.36 11.99 -0.41
CA ALA A 48 -1.68 12.02 0.88
C ALA A 48 -2.64 12.38 2.04
N GLN A 49 -3.58 13.31 1.83
CA GLN A 49 -4.64 13.59 2.81
C GLN A 49 -5.54 12.37 3.05
N ILE A 50 -5.93 11.65 1.99
CA ILE A 50 -6.69 10.40 2.11
C ILE A 50 -5.91 9.37 2.93
N ALA A 51 -4.62 9.19 2.65
CA ALA A 51 -3.75 8.25 3.37
C ALA A 51 -3.58 8.61 4.86
N LEU A 52 -3.68 9.89 5.22
CA LEU A 52 -3.68 10.40 6.60
C LEU A 52 -5.07 10.34 7.27
N GLY A 53 -6.04 9.63 6.70
CA GLY A 53 -7.39 9.46 7.26
C GLY A 53 -8.31 10.67 7.06
N GLN A 54 -7.95 11.63 6.21
CA GLN A 54 -8.71 12.88 6.00
C GLN A 54 -9.66 12.80 4.80
N ALA A 55 -10.16 11.61 4.48
CA ALA A 55 -11.02 11.38 3.30
C ALA A 55 -12.26 12.27 3.26
N ALA A 56 -12.91 12.52 4.40
CA ALA A 56 -14.08 13.41 4.48
C ALA A 56 -13.76 14.86 4.11
N ALA A 57 -12.58 15.37 4.50
CA ALA A 57 -12.15 16.71 4.14
C ALA A 57 -11.85 16.82 2.63
N VAL A 58 -11.24 15.79 2.05
CA VAL A 58 -11.01 15.70 0.60
C VAL A 58 -12.33 15.68 -0.17
N LEU A 59 -13.34 14.92 0.28
CA LEU A 59 -14.66 14.92 -0.34
C LEU A 59 -15.33 16.30 -0.30
N ALA A 60 -15.17 17.04 0.80
CA ALA A 60 -15.70 18.39 0.93
C ALA A 60 -14.97 19.40 0.03
N ASP A 61 -13.64 19.30 -0.07
CA ASP A 61 -12.81 20.14 -0.95
C ASP A 61 -13.11 19.90 -2.43
N LEU A 62 -13.37 18.65 -2.80
CA LEU A 62 -13.66 18.28 -4.19
C LEU A 62 -15.08 18.61 -4.63
N ALA A 63 -15.98 19.05 -3.75
CA ALA A 63 -17.38 19.30 -4.07
C ALA A 63 -17.53 20.33 -5.20
N GLY A 64 -17.86 19.85 -6.41
CA GLY A 64 -18.03 20.66 -7.62
C GLY A 64 -16.74 20.93 -8.39
N ALA A 65 -15.56 20.69 -7.80
CA ALA A 65 -14.28 20.77 -8.47
C ALA A 65 -13.98 19.54 -9.35
N ASP A 66 -14.62 18.41 -9.03
CA ASP A 66 -14.51 17.16 -9.78
C ASP A 66 -15.33 17.13 -11.08
N GLU A 67 -16.29 18.04 -11.23
CA GLU A 67 -17.16 18.09 -12.41
C GLU A 67 -16.35 18.38 -13.69
N GLY A 68 -16.30 17.39 -14.59
CA GLY A 68 -15.57 17.48 -15.86
C GLY A 68 -14.06 17.30 -15.74
N ASN A 69 -13.53 16.96 -14.57
CA ASN A 69 -12.11 16.68 -14.36
C ASN A 69 -11.89 15.20 -13.94
N PRO A 70 -11.45 14.32 -14.87
CA PRO A 70 -11.23 12.90 -14.58
C PRO A 70 -10.22 12.62 -13.46
N ASP A 71 -9.17 13.43 -13.30
CA ASP A 71 -8.19 13.29 -12.22
C ASP A 71 -8.85 13.44 -10.85
N LEU A 72 -9.61 14.53 -10.67
CA LEU A 72 -10.25 14.85 -9.41
C LEU A 72 -11.44 13.92 -9.13
N ALA A 73 -12.17 13.51 -10.16
CA ALA A 73 -13.20 12.48 -10.03
C ALA A 73 -12.62 11.13 -9.59
N ALA A 74 -11.42 10.75 -10.09
CA ALA A 74 -10.75 9.53 -9.66
C ALA A 74 -10.25 9.62 -8.20
N VAL A 75 -9.76 10.79 -7.77
CA VAL A 75 -9.44 11.05 -6.35
C VAL A 75 -10.70 10.97 -5.47
N LYS A 76 -11.84 11.50 -5.94
CA LYS A 76 -13.12 11.38 -5.23
C LYS A 76 -13.54 9.93 -5.04
N ALA A 77 -13.40 9.08 -6.06
CA ALA A 77 -13.71 7.66 -5.94
C ALA A 77 -12.84 6.99 -4.85
N LEU A 78 -11.54 7.31 -4.82
CA LEU A 78 -10.63 6.83 -3.77
C LEU A 78 -11.03 7.35 -2.38
N ALA A 79 -11.41 8.62 -2.27
CA ALA A 79 -11.84 9.22 -1.00
C ALA A 79 -13.17 8.63 -0.51
N GLN A 80 -14.13 8.34 -1.39
CA GLN A 80 -15.37 7.64 -1.06
C GLN A 80 -15.08 6.26 -0.49
N HIS A 81 -14.17 5.51 -1.12
CA HIS A 81 -13.76 4.20 -0.62
C HIS A 81 -13.13 4.31 0.77
N ALA A 82 -12.18 5.23 0.97
CA ALA A 82 -11.52 5.45 2.25
C ALA A 82 -12.49 5.94 3.36
N ALA A 83 -13.57 6.63 2.99
CA ALA A 83 -14.63 7.04 3.91
C ALA A 83 -15.62 5.90 4.24
N GLY A 84 -15.44 4.71 3.69
CA GLY A 84 -16.29 3.54 3.92
C GLY A 84 -17.47 3.39 2.94
N ASP A 85 -17.60 4.27 1.95
CA ASP A 85 -18.63 4.18 0.90
C ASP A 85 -18.12 3.40 -0.33
N GLY A 86 -17.85 2.11 -0.12
CA GLY A 86 -17.31 1.23 -1.15
C GLY A 86 -18.22 1.08 -2.37
N ALA A 87 -19.55 1.14 -2.20
CA ALA A 87 -20.50 0.97 -3.27
C ALA A 87 -20.53 2.18 -4.22
N ALA A 88 -20.56 3.41 -3.68
CA ALA A 88 -20.47 4.62 -4.50
C ALA A 88 -19.11 4.72 -5.19
N ALA A 89 -18.04 4.41 -4.45
CA ALA A 89 -16.68 4.39 -4.98
C ALA A 89 -16.54 3.41 -6.16
N ALA A 90 -17.06 2.18 -6.02
CA ALA A 90 -17.02 1.16 -7.07
C ALA A 90 -17.75 1.63 -8.34
N THR A 91 -18.94 2.21 -8.17
CA THR A 91 -19.75 2.70 -9.29
C THR A 91 -19.02 3.81 -10.03
N LEU A 92 -18.51 4.81 -9.30
CA LEU A 92 -17.76 5.92 -9.90
C LEU A 92 -16.47 5.44 -10.58
N ALA A 93 -15.76 4.49 -9.96
CA ALA A 93 -14.54 3.91 -10.55
C ALA A 93 -14.82 3.19 -11.87
N GLN A 94 -15.94 2.45 -11.98
CA GLN A 94 -16.35 1.83 -13.25
C GLN A 94 -16.71 2.87 -14.30
N ASP A 95 -17.54 3.85 -13.95
CA ASP A 95 -17.96 4.90 -14.89
C ASP A 95 -16.73 5.64 -15.44
N LEU A 96 -15.75 5.92 -14.60
CA LEU A 96 -14.48 6.53 -15.03
C LEU A 96 -13.66 5.58 -15.91
N ALA A 97 -13.56 4.30 -15.56
CA ALA A 97 -12.83 3.30 -16.33
C ALA A 97 -13.43 3.10 -17.74
N GLU A 98 -14.74 3.25 -17.89
CA GLU A 98 -15.45 3.15 -19.17
C GLU A 98 -15.28 4.41 -20.02
N ASN A 99 -15.42 5.59 -19.42
CA ASN A 99 -15.42 6.87 -20.14
C ASN A 99 -14.01 7.45 -20.37
N PHE A 100 -13.05 7.14 -19.51
CA PHE A 100 -11.68 7.67 -19.55
C PHE A 100 -10.61 6.56 -19.38
N PRO A 101 -10.66 5.48 -20.18
CA PRO A 101 -9.81 4.30 -20.00
C PRO A 101 -8.31 4.54 -20.18
N ASP A 102 -7.94 5.58 -20.94
CA ASP A 102 -6.55 5.92 -21.26
C ASP A 102 -5.98 6.98 -20.31
N HIS A 103 -6.77 7.47 -19.35
CA HIS A 103 -6.36 8.53 -18.44
C HIS A 103 -5.53 7.96 -17.28
N ALA A 104 -4.28 8.40 -17.12
CA ALA A 104 -3.32 7.83 -16.17
C ALA A 104 -3.83 7.79 -14.72
N SER A 105 -4.35 8.91 -14.20
CA SER A 105 -4.90 8.98 -12.84
C SER A 105 -6.15 8.10 -12.65
N VAL A 106 -6.98 7.96 -13.69
CA VAL A 106 -8.13 7.06 -13.66
C VAL A 106 -7.66 5.61 -13.58
N GLN A 107 -6.70 5.22 -14.42
CA GLN A 107 -6.17 3.85 -14.42
C GLN A 107 -5.67 3.44 -13.02
N VAL A 108 -4.86 4.30 -12.40
CA VAL A 108 -4.29 4.03 -11.06
C VAL A 108 -5.37 4.07 -9.99
N LEU A 109 -6.11 5.18 -9.85
CA LEU A 109 -6.98 5.39 -8.70
C LEU A 109 -8.28 4.59 -8.79
N ALA A 110 -8.90 4.51 -9.97
CA ALA A 110 -10.05 3.64 -10.18
C ALA A 110 -9.62 2.16 -10.10
N GLY A 111 -8.43 1.81 -10.61
CA GLY A 111 -7.84 0.48 -10.45
C GLY A 111 -7.66 0.09 -8.97
N THR A 112 -7.16 1.02 -8.14
CA THR A 112 -7.05 0.82 -6.68
C THR A 112 -8.41 0.53 -6.05
N VAL A 113 -9.42 1.35 -6.38
CA VAL A 113 -10.79 1.17 -5.85
C VAL A 113 -11.40 -0.16 -6.31
N LEU A 114 -11.30 -0.50 -7.59
CA LEU A 114 -11.81 -1.76 -8.13
C LEU A 114 -11.15 -2.96 -7.45
N GLN A 115 -9.82 -2.94 -7.28
CA GLN A 115 -9.11 -3.98 -6.55
C GLN A 115 -9.58 -4.09 -5.10
N ALA A 116 -9.72 -2.97 -4.39
CA ALA A 116 -10.17 -2.96 -2.99
C ALA A 116 -11.62 -3.46 -2.83
N GLN A 117 -12.44 -3.37 -3.87
CA GLN A 117 -13.79 -3.92 -3.93
C GLN A 117 -13.84 -5.38 -4.44
N GLY A 118 -12.69 -6.05 -4.54
CA GLY A 118 -12.60 -7.45 -4.98
C GLY A 118 -12.73 -7.67 -6.49
N ARG A 119 -12.67 -6.62 -7.30
CA ARG A 119 -12.86 -6.66 -8.76
C ARG A 119 -11.52 -6.68 -9.49
N SER A 120 -10.68 -7.64 -9.12
CA SER A 120 -9.28 -7.71 -9.58
C SER A 120 -9.14 -7.80 -11.10
N GLU A 121 -10.01 -8.57 -11.77
CA GLU A 121 -9.94 -8.72 -13.24
C GLU A 121 -10.23 -7.40 -13.98
N GLU A 122 -11.18 -6.61 -13.48
CA GLU A 122 -11.52 -5.31 -14.06
C GLU A 122 -10.41 -4.28 -13.78
N ALA A 123 -9.85 -4.30 -12.56
CA ALA A 123 -8.70 -3.48 -12.21
C ALA A 123 -7.50 -3.77 -13.13
N LEU A 124 -7.15 -5.05 -13.32
CA LEU A 124 -6.07 -5.47 -14.21
C LEU A 124 -6.34 -5.09 -15.66
N ALA A 125 -7.57 -5.26 -16.15
CA ALA A 125 -7.95 -4.88 -17.51
C ALA A 125 -7.85 -3.38 -17.76
N LEU A 126 -8.16 -2.54 -16.76
CA LEU A 126 -7.97 -1.10 -16.82
C LEU A 126 -6.48 -0.74 -16.77
N LEU A 127 -5.76 -1.27 -15.78
CA LEU A 127 -4.35 -0.96 -15.54
C LEU A 127 -3.46 -1.35 -16.72
N ALA A 128 -3.75 -2.48 -17.39
CA ALA A 128 -3.00 -2.96 -18.56
C ALA A 128 -3.03 -1.98 -19.76
N LYS A 129 -3.90 -0.97 -19.75
CA LYS A 129 -3.94 0.10 -20.75
C LYS A 129 -2.92 1.22 -20.50
N HIS A 130 -2.13 1.11 -19.43
CA HIS A 130 -1.11 2.11 -19.10
C HIS A 130 -0.09 2.30 -20.23
N GLN A 131 0.36 3.53 -20.41
CA GLN A 131 1.40 3.88 -21.38
C GLN A 131 2.70 4.25 -20.66
N GLY A 132 3.32 3.25 -20.02
CA GLY A 132 4.57 3.47 -19.26
C GLY A 132 4.38 4.08 -17.86
N ASN A 133 3.15 4.14 -17.34
CA ASN A 133 2.90 4.60 -15.97
C ASN A 133 3.41 3.56 -14.94
N LEU A 134 4.40 3.94 -14.13
CA LEU A 134 5.00 3.07 -13.12
C LEU A 134 4.10 2.78 -11.91
N GLU A 135 3.17 3.68 -11.56
CA GLU A 135 2.18 3.39 -10.53
C GLU A 135 1.21 2.28 -10.97
N ALA A 136 0.82 2.29 -12.24
CA ALA A 136 -0.03 1.24 -12.80
C ALA A 136 0.68 -0.12 -12.78
N VAL A 137 1.96 -0.14 -13.20
CA VAL A 137 2.83 -1.33 -13.11
C VAL A 137 2.93 -1.84 -11.67
N ALA A 138 3.23 -0.95 -10.72
CA ALA A 138 3.35 -1.31 -9.30
C ALA A 138 2.05 -1.90 -8.76
N LEU A 139 0.90 -1.34 -9.14
CA LEU A 139 -0.41 -1.85 -8.74
C LEU A 139 -0.74 -3.21 -9.37
N ILE A 140 -0.39 -3.44 -10.65
CA ILE A 140 -0.51 -4.77 -11.29
C ILE A 140 0.31 -5.81 -10.52
N VAL A 141 1.55 -5.47 -10.14
CA VAL A 141 2.42 -6.34 -9.34
C VAL A 141 1.76 -6.68 -8.00
N GLN A 142 1.24 -5.69 -7.28
CA GLN A 142 0.52 -5.91 -6.01
C GLN A 142 -0.69 -6.83 -6.19
N ILE A 143 -1.52 -6.60 -7.21
CA ILE A 143 -2.70 -7.43 -7.48
C ILE A 143 -2.29 -8.88 -7.75
N HIS A 144 -1.28 -9.11 -8.58
CA HIS A 144 -0.77 -10.46 -8.84
C HIS A 144 -0.21 -11.13 -7.59
N LEU A 145 0.48 -10.40 -6.71
CA LEU A 145 0.95 -10.93 -5.43
C LEU A 145 -0.22 -11.31 -4.51
N HIS A 146 -1.27 -10.51 -4.43
CA HIS A 146 -2.49 -10.83 -3.67
C HIS A 146 -3.21 -12.07 -4.22
N GLN A 147 -3.17 -12.28 -5.53
CA GLN A 147 -3.69 -13.49 -6.18
C GLN A 147 -2.76 -14.72 -6.06
N ASN A 148 -1.65 -14.61 -5.31
CA ASN A 148 -0.61 -15.64 -5.21
C ASN A 148 0.01 -16.02 -6.57
N ARG A 149 0.01 -15.10 -7.54
CA ARG A 149 0.61 -15.23 -8.87
C ARG A 149 1.97 -14.54 -8.94
N SER A 150 2.91 -15.01 -8.13
CA SER A 150 4.29 -14.50 -8.09
C SER A 150 5.01 -14.58 -9.43
N ASP A 151 4.61 -15.53 -10.29
CA ASP A 151 5.10 -15.69 -11.66
C ASP A 151 4.77 -14.47 -12.54
N LEU A 152 3.51 -14.00 -12.47
CA LEU A 152 3.06 -12.84 -13.22
C LEU A 152 3.64 -11.54 -12.66
N ALA A 153 3.66 -11.41 -11.34
CA ALA A 153 4.28 -10.28 -10.65
C ALA A 153 5.76 -10.12 -11.04
N LEU A 154 6.53 -11.22 -11.04
CA LEU A 154 7.94 -11.21 -11.45
C LEU A 154 8.09 -10.80 -12.93
N LYS A 155 7.24 -11.33 -13.82
CA LYS A 155 7.28 -10.97 -15.24
C LYS A 155 7.07 -9.47 -15.45
N GLU A 156 6.13 -8.88 -14.72
CA GLU A 156 5.79 -7.46 -14.81
C GLU A 156 6.95 -6.57 -14.34
N VAL A 157 7.53 -6.87 -13.17
CA VAL A 157 8.71 -6.16 -12.66
C VAL A 157 9.89 -6.25 -13.63
N GLN A 158 10.16 -7.44 -14.18
CA GLN A 158 11.26 -7.62 -15.13
C GLN A 158 11.04 -6.88 -16.45
N ALA A 159 9.79 -6.68 -16.87
CA ALA A 159 9.47 -5.86 -18.03
C ALA A 159 9.72 -4.37 -17.73
N ALA A 160 9.26 -3.88 -16.58
CA ALA A 160 9.46 -2.49 -16.12
C ALA A 160 10.94 -2.12 -15.96
N LYS A 161 11.73 -3.03 -15.37
CA LYS A 161 13.16 -2.83 -15.12
C LYS A 161 13.99 -2.59 -16.38
N ARG A 162 13.52 -3.00 -17.56
CA ARG A 162 14.24 -2.76 -18.84
C ARG A 162 14.28 -1.29 -19.24
N TRP A 163 13.36 -0.47 -18.73
CA TRP A 163 13.21 0.93 -19.12
C TRP A 163 13.17 1.91 -17.94
N ALA A 164 12.96 1.42 -16.70
CA ALA A 164 12.93 2.24 -15.49
C ALA A 164 13.74 1.64 -14.33
N GLN A 165 14.94 1.11 -14.62
CA GLN A 165 15.78 0.42 -13.62
C GLN A 165 16.14 1.27 -12.39
N ASP A 166 16.22 2.59 -12.53
CA ASP A 166 16.62 3.51 -11.46
C ASP A 166 15.40 4.08 -10.69
N SER A 167 14.18 3.63 -11.03
CA SER A 167 12.97 4.09 -10.37
C SER A 167 12.78 3.45 -9.00
N LEU A 168 12.47 4.30 -8.01
CA LEU A 168 12.04 3.85 -6.68
C LEU A 168 10.87 2.87 -6.76
N LEU A 169 9.86 3.13 -7.59
CA LEU A 169 8.69 2.25 -7.71
C LEU A 169 9.05 0.86 -8.22
N VAL A 170 10.01 0.76 -9.15
CA VAL A 170 10.52 -0.53 -9.63
C VAL A 170 11.28 -1.25 -8.52
N ASN A 171 12.10 -0.54 -7.75
CA ASN A 171 12.82 -1.10 -6.61
C ASN A 171 11.88 -1.61 -5.51
N LEU A 172 10.81 -0.87 -5.21
CA LEU A 172 9.76 -1.30 -4.27
C LEU A 172 9.01 -2.54 -4.79
N ALA A 173 8.60 -2.53 -6.06
CA ALA A 173 7.90 -3.66 -6.67
C ALA A 173 8.77 -4.93 -6.74
N GLU A 174 10.06 -4.79 -7.07
CA GLU A 174 11.04 -5.88 -7.03
C GLU A 174 11.23 -6.41 -5.60
N SER A 175 11.21 -5.52 -4.61
CA SER A 175 11.30 -5.90 -3.19
C SER A 175 10.07 -6.69 -2.73
N TRP A 176 8.85 -6.29 -3.10
CA TRP A 176 7.63 -7.05 -2.78
C TRP A 176 7.65 -8.46 -3.38
N VAL A 177 8.03 -8.57 -4.65
CA VAL A 177 8.19 -9.88 -5.31
C VAL A 177 9.31 -10.67 -4.63
N GLY A 178 10.42 -10.02 -4.27
CA GLY A 178 11.54 -10.63 -3.57
C GLY A 178 11.15 -11.22 -2.22
N LEU A 179 10.39 -10.49 -1.41
CA LEU A 179 9.85 -10.97 -0.13
C LEU A 179 8.87 -12.14 -0.32
N ARG A 180 8.14 -12.22 -1.44
CA ARG A 180 7.27 -13.37 -1.73
C ARG A 180 8.06 -14.61 -2.20
N VAL A 181 9.15 -14.43 -2.94
CA VAL A 181 9.98 -15.51 -3.49
C VAL A 181 10.94 -16.09 -2.45
N GLY A 182 11.56 -15.23 -1.64
CA GLY A 182 12.47 -15.60 -0.58
C GLY A 182 13.88 -16.03 -1.00
N GLY A 183 14.59 -16.65 -0.06
CA GLY A 183 16.01 -17.00 -0.20
C GLY A 183 16.89 -15.76 -0.22
N GLU A 184 17.84 -15.68 -1.16
CA GLU A 184 18.74 -14.53 -1.32
C GLU A 184 17.99 -13.21 -1.63
N LYS A 185 16.73 -13.30 -2.07
CA LYS A 185 15.89 -12.14 -2.36
C LYS A 185 15.48 -11.35 -1.11
N TYR A 186 15.44 -11.99 0.06
CA TYR A 186 15.18 -11.27 1.31
C TYR A 186 16.25 -10.22 1.59
N GLN A 187 17.53 -10.56 1.37
CA GLN A 187 18.65 -9.65 1.59
C GLN A 187 18.63 -8.47 0.60
N ALA A 188 18.21 -8.71 -0.65
CA ALA A 188 18.05 -7.64 -1.64
C ALA A 188 16.93 -6.66 -1.24
N ALA A 189 15.75 -7.18 -0.84
CA ALA A 189 14.65 -6.35 -0.35
C ALA A 189 15.03 -5.58 0.92
N PHE A 190 15.78 -6.20 1.83
CA PHE A 190 16.31 -5.54 3.03
C PHE A 190 17.10 -4.27 2.67
N TYR A 191 18.07 -4.35 1.75
CA TYR A 191 18.89 -3.17 1.43
C TYR A 191 18.09 -2.01 0.86
N VAL A 192 17.05 -2.30 0.05
CA VAL A 192 16.14 -1.27 -0.45
C VAL A 192 15.42 -0.59 0.72
N TYR A 193 14.82 -1.35 1.63
CA TYR A 193 14.11 -0.74 2.75
C TYR A 193 15.03 -0.10 3.79
N GLU A 194 16.23 -0.63 4.02
CA GLU A 194 17.25 -0.03 4.87
C GLU A 194 17.64 1.35 4.34
N GLU A 195 17.87 1.48 3.02
CA GLU A 195 18.16 2.76 2.40
C GLU A 195 17.01 3.76 2.62
N LEU A 196 15.76 3.33 2.44
CA LEU A 196 14.57 4.16 2.64
C LEU A 196 14.31 4.52 4.12
N ALA A 197 14.74 3.68 5.05
CA ALA A 197 14.61 3.91 6.50
C ALA A 197 15.84 4.61 7.11
N SER A 198 16.93 4.75 6.35
CA SER A 198 18.25 5.21 6.84
C SER A 198 18.27 6.63 7.42
N ALA A 199 17.29 7.46 7.08
CA ALA A 199 17.14 8.83 7.59
C ALA A 199 16.02 8.89 8.65
N PRO A 200 16.31 8.78 9.96
CA PRO A 200 15.28 8.57 10.99
C PRO A 200 14.28 9.73 11.15
N SER A 201 14.69 10.96 10.78
CA SER A 201 13.83 12.14 10.79
C SER A 201 12.73 12.10 9.72
N THR A 202 13.00 11.46 8.58
CA THR A 202 12.10 11.38 7.42
C THR A 202 11.57 9.98 7.16
N ALA A 203 12.06 8.96 7.88
CA ALA A 203 11.57 7.59 7.76
C ALA A 203 10.09 7.50 8.16
N ALA A 204 9.26 7.13 7.17
CA ALA A 204 7.86 6.83 7.35
C ALA A 204 7.68 5.41 7.94
N PRO A 205 6.54 5.12 8.59
CA PRO A 205 6.27 3.78 9.11
C PRO A 205 6.43 2.68 8.04
N LEU A 206 6.01 2.97 6.80
CA LEU A 206 6.09 2.05 5.66
C LEU A 206 7.51 1.51 5.44
N SER A 207 8.52 2.38 5.38
CA SER A 207 9.91 1.97 5.16
C SER A 207 10.46 1.15 6.31
N ILE A 208 10.13 1.54 7.55
CA ILE A 208 10.59 0.84 8.76
C ILE A 208 9.96 -0.55 8.85
N VAL A 209 8.65 -0.67 8.54
CA VAL A 209 7.96 -1.96 8.48
C VAL A 209 8.55 -2.84 7.37
N GLY A 210 8.81 -2.30 6.18
CA GLY A 210 9.45 -3.04 5.10
C GLY A 210 10.82 -3.59 5.49
N GLN A 211 11.63 -2.79 6.20
CA GLN A 211 12.92 -3.22 6.74
C GLN A 211 12.74 -4.33 7.77
N ALA A 212 11.85 -4.15 8.75
CA ALA A 212 11.58 -5.13 9.80
C ALA A 212 11.07 -6.45 9.24
N VAL A 213 10.15 -6.44 8.27
CA VAL A 213 9.65 -7.64 7.59
C VAL A 213 10.79 -8.38 6.89
N ALA A 214 11.69 -7.67 6.20
CA ALA A 214 12.86 -8.29 5.58
C ALA A 214 13.78 -8.93 6.62
N GLU A 215 14.02 -8.28 7.77
CA GLU A 215 14.81 -8.83 8.88
C GLU A 215 14.15 -10.08 9.50
N LEU A 216 12.83 -10.07 9.69
CA LEU A 216 12.06 -11.23 10.16
C LEU A 216 12.24 -12.43 9.21
N HIS A 217 12.16 -12.20 7.89
CA HIS A 217 12.41 -13.25 6.89
C HIS A 217 13.86 -13.76 6.89
N LEU A 218 14.82 -12.92 7.27
CA LEU A 218 16.24 -13.29 7.43
C LEU A 218 16.53 -13.97 8.78
N GLY A 219 15.53 -14.09 9.66
CA GLY A 219 15.69 -14.66 11.01
C GLY A 219 16.41 -13.75 12.00
N ARG A 220 16.56 -12.46 11.67
CA ARG A 220 17.25 -11.43 12.46
C ARG A 220 16.26 -10.75 13.40
N LEU A 221 15.74 -11.53 14.35
CA LEU A 221 14.72 -11.07 15.29
C LEU A 221 15.18 -9.89 16.16
N PRO A 222 16.42 -9.82 16.68
CA PRO A 222 16.87 -8.68 17.48
C PRO A 222 16.86 -7.35 16.71
N GLU A 223 17.25 -7.37 15.44
CA GLU A 223 17.27 -6.20 14.56
C GLU A 223 15.84 -5.75 14.23
N ALA A 224 14.96 -6.69 13.91
CA ALA A 224 13.52 -6.42 13.71
C ALA A 224 12.87 -5.84 14.97
N GLU A 225 13.23 -6.35 16.16
CA GLU A 225 12.73 -5.84 17.44
C GLU A 225 13.16 -4.40 17.71
N ALA A 226 14.41 -4.07 17.46
CA ALA A 226 14.90 -2.70 17.61
C ALA A 226 14.15 -1.73 16.68
N ALA A 227 13.97 -2.11 15.41
CA ALA A 227 13.27 -1.29 14.42
C ALA A 227 11.79 -1.08 14.78
N LEU A 228 11.05 -2.16 15.10
CA LEU A 228 9.62 -2.09 15.42
C LEU A 228 9.36 -1.41 16.76
N SER A 229 10.23 -1.57 17.76
CA SER A 229 10.09 -0.86 19.05
C SER A 229 10.24 0.65 18.87
N ALA A 230 11.25 1.11 18.12
CA ALA A 230 11.43 2.52 17.79
C ALA A 230 10.25 3.06 16.96
N ALA A 231 9.71 2.24 16.04
CA ALA A 231 8.53 2.60 15.27
C ALA A 231 7.27 2.75 16.15
N LEU A 232 7.05 1.86 17.12
CA LEU A 232 5.93 1.94 18.07
C LEU A 232 6.01 3.17 18.98
N GLU A 233 7.20 3.63 19.33
CA GLU A 233 7.37 4.87 20.09
C GLU A 233 6.97 6.11 19.26
N LYS A 234 7.32 6.13 17.97
CA LYS A 234 7.07 7.25 17.06
C LYS A 234 5.66 7.24 16.46
N TYR A 235 5.15 6.06 16.15
CA TYR A 235 3.88 5.81 15.46
C TYR A 235 3.03 4.79 16.27
N PRO A 236 2.61 5.18 17.48
CA PRO A 236 1.94 4.29 18.42
C PRO A 236 0.74 3.54 17.83
N ASP A 237 -0.06 4.23 17.01
CA ASP A 237 -1.34 3.71 16.53
C ASP A 237 -1.29 3.29 15.06
N GLU A 238 -0.10 3.13 14.48
CA GLU A 238 0.04 2.70 13.09
C GLU A 238 -0.21 1.19 12.95
N ALA A 239 -1.21 0.82 12.14
CA ALA A 239 -1.72 -0.55 12.07
C ALA A 239 -0.63 -1.57 11.71
N GLU A 240 0.14 -1.28 10.66
CA GLU A 240 1.16 -2.20 10.14
C GLU A 240 2.34 -2.35 11.10
N VAL A 241 2.66 -1.31 11.88
CA VAL A 241 3.70 -1.39 12.92
C VAL A 241 3.24 -2.33 14.03
N ILE A 242 2.01 -2.17 14.52
CA ILE A 242 1.45 -3.03 15.56
C ILE A 242 1.32 -4.48 15.06
N ALA A 243 0.81 -4.69 13.85
CA ALA A 243 0.63 -6.01 13.26
C ALA A 243 1.96 -6.77 13.12
N ASN A 244 3.02 -6.11 12.66
CA ASN A 244 4.33 -6.76 12.53
C ASN A 244 5.02 -6.97 13.89
N ALA A 245 4.75 -6.11 14.89
CA ALA A 245 5.21 -6.34 16.26
C ALA A 245 4.52 -7.56 16.92
N ILE A 246 3.24 -7.82 16.62
CA ILE A 246 2.55 -9.06 17.02
C ILE A 246 3.28 -10.28 16.45
N VAL A 247 3.55 -10.29 15.14
CA VAL A 247 4.26 -11.38 14.48
C VAL A 247 5.65 -11.61 15.08
N LEU A 248 6.42 -10.53 15.32
CA LEU A 248 7.71 -10.61 16.00
C LEU A 248 7.60 -11.24 17.39
N ASN A 249 6.64 -10.81 18.21
CA ASN A 249 6.47 -11.35 19.57
C ASN A 249 6.17 -12.85 19.53
N VAL A 250 5.29 -13.29 18.62
CA VAL A 250 5.00 -14.71 18.43
C VAL A 250 6.26 -15.49 18.03
N LEU A 251 7.04 -14.98 17.05
CA LEU A 251 8.28 -15.61 16.61
C LEU A 251 9.36 -15.67 17.72
N ALA A 252 9.38 -14.66 18.60
CA ALA A 252 10.29 -14.58 19.73
C ALA A 252 9.80 -15.35 20.98
N GLY A 253 8.61 -15.97 20.94
CA GLY A 253 8.00 -16.65 22.10
C GLY A 253 7.57 -15.71 23.23
N LYS A 254 7.28 -14.44 22.91
CA LYS A 254 6.75 -13.41 23.81
C LYS A 254 5.23 -13.31 23.69
N SER A 255 4.58 -12.69 24.68
CA SER A 255 3.13 -12.42 24.60
C SER A 255 2.84 -11.35 23.54
N ALA A 256 1.78 -11.55 22.75
CA ALA A 256 1.27 -10.57 21.79
C ALA A 256 -0.08 -9.97 22.22
N GLU A 257 -0.66 -10.40 23.34
CA GLU A 257 -2.03 -10.05 23.77
C GLU A 257 -2.27 -8.54 23.88
N GLU A 258 -1.31 -7.79 24.44
CA GLU A 258 -1.42 -6.34 24.58
C GLU A 258 -1.43 -5.62 23.23
N LEU A 259 -0.62 -6.10 22.27
CA LEU A 259 -0.55 -5.54 20.93
C LEU A 259 -1.78 -5.94 20.10
N GLU A 260 -2.29 -7.16 20.24
CA GLU A 260 -3.54 -7.60 19.61
C GLU A 260 -4.73 -6.77 20.10
N LEU A 261 -4.84 -6.57 21.42
CA LEU A 261 -5.88 -5.71 22.01
C LEU A 261 -5.76 -4.27 21.49
N ARG A 262 -4.53 -3.75 21.40
CA ARG A 262 -4.28 -2.43 20.85
C ARG A 262 -4.74 -2.34 19.39
N LEU A 263 -4.34 -3.29 18.56
CA LEU A 263 -4.74 -3.34 17.14
C LEU A 263 -6.26 -3.43 17.01
N GLN A 264 -6.93 -4.19 17.86
CA GLN A 264 -8.40 -4.28 17.88
C GLN A 264 -9.06 -2.95 18.24
N GLN A 265 -8.45 -2.16 19.13
CA GLN A 265 -8.97 -0.86 19.54
C GLN A 265 -8.77 0.23 18.49
N THR A 266 -7.61 0.22 17.81
CA THR A 266 -7.25 1.27 16.84
C THR A 266 -7.67 0.93 15.41
N HIS A 267 -7.56 -0.33 15.01
CA HIS A 267 -7.83 -0.83 13.64
C HIS A 267 -8.61 -2.15 13.66
N PRO A 268 -9.87 -2.17 14.11
CA PRO A 268 -10.66 -3.39 14.29
C PRO A 268 -10.89 -4.19 13.00
N SER A 269 -10.75 -3.56 11.82
CA SER A 269 -10.90 -4.19 10.51
C SER A 269 -9.58 -4.68 9.90
N HIS A 270 -8.48 -4.65 10.66
CA HIS A 270 -7.17 -5.07 10.14
C HIS A 270 -7.17 -6.56 9.76
N PRO A 271 -6.65 -6.95 8.57
CA PRO A 271 -6.71 -8.33 8.08
C PRO A 271 -6.15 -9.37 9.06
N LEU A 272 -5.04 -9.06 9.74
CA LEU A 272 -4.44 -9.96 10.73
C LEU A 272 -5.45 -10.42 11.80
N LEU A 273 -6.29 -9.52 12.31
CA LEU A 273 -7.28 -9.87 13.34
C LEU A 273 -8.35 -10.83 12.80
N SER A 274 -8.86 -10.54 11.59
CA SER A 274 -9.84 -11.41 10.95
C SER A 274 -9.25 -12.78 10.59
N GLU A 275 -7.99 -12.83 10.16
CA GLU A 275 -7.31 -14.08 9.82
C GLU A 275 -7.05 -14.93 11.08
N ILE A 276 -6.59 -14.33 12.18
CA ILE A 276 -6.42 -15.03 13.46
C ILE A 276 -7.75 -15.64 13.92
N GLN A 277 -8.83 -14.85 13.89
CA GLN A 277 -10.16 -15.31 14.26
C GLN A 277 -10.63 -16.47 13.36
N GLU A 278 -10.50 -16.33 12.03
CA GLU A 278 -10.84 -17.39 11.08
C GLU A 278 -10.05 -18.69 11.36
N LYS A 279 -8.73 -18.59 11.62
CA LYS A 279 -7.92 -19.76 11.93
C LYS A 279 -8.29 -20.40 13.26
N SER A 280 -8.68 -19.62 14.27
CA SER A 280 -9.19 -20.12 15.54
C SER A 280 -10.49 -20.93 15.35
N GLU A 281 -11.44 -20.38 14.59
CA GLU A 281 -12.71 -21.07 14.29
C GLU A 281 -12.49 -22.36 13.48
N LEU A 282 -11.57 -22.33 12.50
CA LEU A 282 -11.20 -23.52 11.74
C LEU A 282 -10.54 -24.58 12.63
N PHE A 283 -9.72 -24.19 13.60
CA PHE A 283 -9.13 -25.10 14.57
C PHE A 283 -10.20 -25.75 15.44
N ASP A 284 -11.12 -24.97 16.01
CA ASP A 284 -12.20 -25.49 16.85
C ASP A 284 -13.12 -26.44 16.06
N ALA A 285 -13.47 -26.08 14.83
CA ALA A 285 -14.25 -26.92 13.93
C ALA A 285 -13.53 -28.23 13.58
N ALA A 286 -12.20 -28.20 13.42
CA ALA A 286 -11.40 -29.40 13.22
C ALA A 286 -11.34 -30.25 14.50
N ALA A 287 -11.06 -29.66 15.65
CA ALA A 287 -10.97 -30.32 16.94
C ALA A 287 -12.28 -31.01 17.33
N ALA A 288 -13.43 -30.38 17.06
CA ALA A 288 -14.75 -30.95 17.31
C ALA A 288 -14.98 -32.30 16.58
N LYS A 289 -14.33 -32.54 15.42
CA LYS A 289 -14.41 -33.83 14.71
C LYS A 289 -13.72 -34.96 15.47
N TYR A 290 -12.79 -34.63 16.36
CA TYR A 290 -12.01 -35.56 17.18
C TYR A 290 -12.45 -35.56 18.64
N ALA A 291 -13.47 -34.78 19.00
CA ALA A 291 -14.00 -34.78 20.36
C ALA A 291 -14.56 -36.17 20.70
N PRO A 292 -14.23 -36.74 21.88
CA PRO A 292 -14.69 -38.05 22.27
C PRO A 292 -16.22 -38.08 22.31
N ARG A 293 -16.82 -38.97 21.51
CA ARG A 293 -18.24 -39.28 21.60
C ARG A 293 -18.47 -40.13 22.85
N VAL A 294 -18.54 -39.48 24.01
CA VAL A 294 -19.02 -40.16 25.21
C VAL A 294 -20.52 -40.38 25.03
N ALA A 295 -20.90 -41.56 24.57
CA ALA A 295 -22.27 -42.04 24.69
C ALA A 295 -22.54 -42.31 26.18
N ALA A 296 -23.46 -41.55 26.76
CA ALA A 296 -24.03 -41.84 28.07
C ALA A 296 -24.93 -43.07 28.01
#